data_AF-A0A1C0U2I9-F1
#
_entry.id   AF-A0A1C0U2I9-F1
#
_cell.length_a   1.000
_cell.length_b   1.000
_cell.length_c   1.000
_cell.angle_alpha   90.00
_cell.angle_beta   90.00
_cell.angle_gamma   90.00
#
_symmetry.space_group_name_H-M   'P 1'
#
loop_
_entity.id
_entity.type
_entity.pdbx_description
1 polymer ?
#
loop_
_entity_poly.entity_id
_entity_poly.type
_entity_poly.pdbx_seq_one_letter_code
_entity_poly.pdbx_strand_id
1 'polypeptide(L)'
;MGSNNDKNDAVAIVEADSRPGMRYVPEKTQEQQDIQCLHRVRQRLMKNRTALINQIRGLGLEYGIAIPESAHKVEQCLPEYLENAENTENDLTPLSRELFQELLPELKEQQLRLKVLDKRLNPLNA
;
A
#
# COMPACT_ATOMS: atom_id res chain seq x y z
N MET A 1 8.63 7.84 23.06
CA MET A 1 7.58 8.58 23.78
C MET A 1 6.71 9.29 22.75
N GLY A 2 5.55 8.71 22.45
CA GLY A 2 4.52 9.29 21.58
C GLY A 2 3.22 9.24 22.36
N SER A 3 2.84 10.39 22.90
CA SER A 3 1.80 10.64 23.88
C SER A 3 0.40 10.25 23.40
N ASN A 4 -0.29 9.46 24.23
CA ASN A 4 -1.70 9.56 24.64
C ASN A 4 -2.72 10.05 23.58
N ASN A 5 -3.47 9.11 23.00
CA ASN A 5 -4.81 9.41 22.47
C ASN A 5 -5.94 8.61 23.14
N ASP A 6 -5.65 7.86 24.21
CA ASP A 6 -6.65 7.06 24.95
C ASP A 6 -7.65 7.90 25.78
N LYS A 7 -7.53 9.24 25.77
CA LYS A 7 -8.43 10.14 26.51
C LYS A 7 -9.51 10.80 25.66
N ASN A 8 -9.46 10.69 24.34
CA ASN A 8 -10.49 11.29 23.48
C ASN A 8 -11.68 10.35 23.18
N ASP A 9 -11.49 9.03 23.29
CA ASP A 9 -12.57 8.06 23.00
C ASP A 9 -13.49 7.80 24.22
N ALA A 10 -13.01 8.04 25.45
CA ALA A 10 -13.77 7.74 26.67
C ALA A 10 -14.71 8.88 27.13
N VAL A 11 -14.55 10.11 26.63
CA VAL A 11 -15.42 11.25 26.99
C VAL A 11 -16.67 11.31 26.10
N ALA A 12 -16.62 10.72 24.90
CA ALA A 12 -17.74 10.73 23.96
C ALA A 12 -18.94 9.87 24.39
N ILE A 13 -18.72 8.87 25.26
CA ILE A 13 -19.79 7.95 25.68
C ILE A 13 -20.55 8.49 26.91
N VAL A 14 -19.91 9.29 27.77
CA VAL A 14 -20.50 9.74 29.04
C VAL A 14 -21.23 11.08 28.92
N GLU A 15 -20.86 11.95 27.97
CA GLU A 15 -21.50 13.27 27.80
C GLU A 15 -22.61 13.28 26.72
N ALA A 16 -23.11 12.11 26.36
CA ALA A 16 -24.18 11.91 25.39
C ALA A 16 -25.59 11.98 26.02
N ASP A 17 -25.70 11.69 27.32
CA ASP A 17 -27.00 11.40 27.96
C ASP A 17 -27.77 12.65 28.42
N SER A 18 -27.19 13.86 28.33
CA SER A 18 -27.76 15.06 28.98
C SER A 18 -28.02 16.27 28.07
N ARG A 19 -27.94 16.13 26.73
CA ARG A 19 -28.17 17.27 25.82
C ARG A 19 -29.40 17.07 24.91
N PRO A 20 -30.49 17.85 25.07
CA PRO A 20 -31.61 17.83 24.14
C PRO A 20 -31.15 18.46 22.83
N GLY A 21 -30.79 17.62 21.86
CA GLY A 21 -30.20 18.02 20.59
C GLY A 21 -29.02 17.15 20.13
N MET A 22 -28.68 16.08 20.86
CA MET A 22 -27.65 15.15 20.39
C MET A 22 -28.12 14.46 19.10
N ARG A 23 -27.42 14.77 18.00
CA ARG A 23 -27.64 14.15 16.70
C ARG A 23 -27.30 12.67 16.85
N TYR A 24 -28.33 11.82 16.92
CA TYR A 24 -28.21 10.37 16.97
C TYR A 24 -27.28 9.91 15.84
N VAL A 25 -26.11 9.37 16.19
CA VAL A 25 -25.24 8.69 15.23
C VAL A 25 -25.76 7.26 15.18
N PRO A 26 -26.44 6.84 14.10
CA PRO A 26 -26.93 5.46 14.02
C PRO A 26 -25.75 4.50 14.19
N GLU A 27 -25.96 3.44 14.96
CA GLU A 27 -24.99 2.37 15.10
C GLU A 27 -24.64 1.86 13.69
N LYS A 28 -23.34 1.86 13.35
CA LYS A 28 -22.89 1.35 12.05
C LYS A 28 -23.43 -0.06 11.87
N THR A 29 -24.09 -0.30 10.75
CA THR A 29 -24.49 -1.67 10.40
C THR A 29 -23.23 -2.52 10.24
N GLN A 30 -23.34 -3.84 10.48
CA GLN A 30 -22.23 -4.77 10.29
C GLN A 30 -21.63 -4.65 8.87
N GLU A 31 -22.47 -4.43 7.86
CA GLU A 31 -22.07 -4.18 6.47
C GLU A 31 -21.22 -2.90 6.32
N GLN A 32 -21.59 -1.80 6.98
CA GLN A 32 -20.80 -0.57 6.98
C GLN A 32 -19.45 -0.74 7.70
N GLN A 33 -19.40 -1.55 8.74
CA GLN A 33 -18.16 -1.91 9.43
C GLN A 33 -17.24 -2.74 8.52
N ASP A 34 -17.78 -3.72 7.80
CA ASP A 34 -17.03 -4.55 6.85
C ASP A 34 -16.46 -3.73 5.68
N ILE A 35 -17.25 -2.80 5.12
CA ILE A 35 -16.79 -1.84 4.11
C ILE A 35 -15.62 -1.01 4.65
N GLN A 36 -15.72 -0.51 5.88
CA GLN A 36 -14.63 0.26 6.50
C GLN A 36 -13.35 -0.59 6.66
N CYS A 37 -13.49 -1.85 7.07
CA CYS A 37 -12.37 -2.80 7.17
C CYS A 37 -11.70 -3.02 5.81
N LEU A 38 -12.48 -3.23 4.74
CA LEU A 38 -11.97 -3.37 3.38
C LEU A 38 -11.18 -2.13 2.93
N HIS A 39 -11.71 -0.92 3.18
CA HIS A 39 -11.00 0.32 2.87
C HIS A 39 -9.67 0.43 3.62
N ARG A 40 -9.63 0.09 4.92
CA ARG A 40 -8.39 0.15 5.72
C ARG A 40 -7.34 -0.81 5.17
N VAL A 41 -7.72 -2.05 4.85
CA VAL A 41 -6.80 -3.05 4.26
C VAL A 41 -6.27 -2.58 2.92
N ARG A 42 -7.14 -2.04 2.05
CA ARG A 42 -6.73 -1.45 0.78
C ARG A 42 -5.73 -0.32 0.97
N GLN A 43 -6.02 0.64 1.85
CA GLN A 43 -5.14 1.78 2.10
C GLN A 43 -3.76 1.32 2.59
N ARG A 44 -3.70 0.31 3.47
CA ARG A 44 -2.43 -0.30 3.88
C ARG A 44 -1.66 -0.88 2.69
N LEU A 45 -2.32 -1.66 1.84
CA LEU A 45 -1.67 -2.26 0.67
C LEU A 45 -1.22 -1.22 -0.36
N MET A 46 -1.98 -0.14 -0.55
CA MET A 46 -1.56 0.97 -1.42
C MET A 46 -0.26 1.61 -0.92
N LYS A 47 -0.18 1.88 0.39
CA LYS A 47 1.04 2.42 1.01
C LYS A 47 2.23 1.47 0.87
N ASN A 48 2.03 0.18 1.13
CA ASN A 48 3.08 -0.84 0.99
C ASN A 48 3.57 -0.92 -0.45
N ARG A 49 2.66 -0.91 -1.44
CA ARG A 49 3.02 -0.92 -2.86
C ARG A 49 3.88 0.29 -3.23
N THR A 50 3.48 1.49 -2.81
CA THR A 50 4.24 2.71 -3.08
C THR A 50 5.63 2.67 -2.41
N ALA A 51 5.71 2.17 -1.17
CA ALA A 51 6.99 2.01 -0.48
C ALA A 51 7.91 1.03 -1.22
N LEU A 52 7.39 -0.13 -1.65
CA LEU A 52 8.14 -1.13 -2.40
C LEU A 52 8.64 -0.59 -3.75
N ILE A 53 7.80 0.15 -4.49
CA ILE A 53 8.21 0.83 -5.73
C ILE A 53 9.36 1.80 -5.47
N ASN A 54 9.24 2.63 -4.43
CA ASN A 54 10.28 3.60 -4.11
C ASN A 54 11.57 2.93 -3.66
N GLN A 55 11.48 1.81 -2.94
CA GLN A 55 12.64 1.00 -2.57
C GLN A 55 13.34 0.42 -3.80
N ILE A 56 12.60 -0.22 -4.71
CA ILE A 56 13.15 -0.76 -5.96
C ILE A 56 13.83 0.34 -6.78
N ARG A 57 13.19 1.51 -6.90
CA ARG A 57 13.74 2.66 -7.64
C ARG A 57 14.99 3.22 -6.96
N GLY A 58 14.98 3.37 -5.64
CA GLY A 58 16.11 3.85 -4.87
C GLY A 58 17.33 2.94 -5.03
N LEU A 59 17.14 1.64 -4.83
CA LEU A 59 18.18 0.64 -5.06
C LEU A 59 18.64 0.64 -6.51
N GLY A 60 17.72 0.74 -7.48
CA GLY A 60 18.08 0.79 -8.91
C GLY A 60 19.00 1.96 -9.24
N LEU A 61 18.75 3.15 -8.67
CA LEU A 61 19.57 4.33 -8.87
C LEU A 61 21.00 4.15 -8.36
N GLU A 62 21.22 3.37 -7.30
CA GLU A 62 22.57 3.05 -6.80
C GLU A 62 23.40 2.26 -7.83
N TYR A 63 22.73 1.54 -8.74
CA TYR A 63 23.35 0.78 -9.83
C TYR A 63 23.24 1.48 -11.20
N GLY A 64 22.88 2.77 -11.22
CA GLY A 64 22.74 3.56 -12.46
C GLY A 64 21.41 3.35 -13.20
N ILE A 65 20.46 2.61 -12.61
CA ILE A 65 19.19 2.24 -13.23
C ILE A 65 18.10 3.23 -12.83
N ALA A 66 17.71 4.11 -13.75
CA ALA A 66 16.63 5.07 -13.53
C ALA A 66 15.27 4.51 -14.00
N ILE A 67 14.45 4.04 -13.05
CA ILE A 67 13.11 3.50 -13.33
C ILE A 67 12.02 4.55 -13.05
N PRO A 68 10.99 4.70 -13.92
CA PRO A 68 9.84 5.57 -13.66
C PRO A 68 9.02 5.16 -12.42
N GLU A 69 8.29 6.11 -11.81
CA GLU A 69 7.52 5.89 -10.57
C GLU A 69 6.32 4.92 -10.71
N SER A 70 5.88 4.63 -11.92
CA SER A 70 4.73 3.77 -12.15
C SER A 70 5.03 2.31 -11.79
N ALA A 71 4.17 1.69 -10.98
CA ALA A 71 4.22 0.26 -10.65
C ALA A 71 4.31 -0.62 -11.91
N HIS A 72 3.53 -0.27 -12.93
CA HIS A 72 3.55 -0.98 -14.22
C HIS A 72 4.87 -0.77 -14.98
N LYS A 73 5.45 0.43 -14.89
CA LYS A 73 6.77 0.70 -15.50
C LYS A 73 7.88 -0.04 -14.78
N VAL A 74 7.85 -0.13 -13.46
CA VAL A 74 8.80 -0.98 -12.70
C VAL A 74 8.70 -2.44 -13.14
N GLU A 75 7.48 -2.97 -13.28
CA GLU A 75 7.27 -4.35 -13.71
C GLU A 75 7.74 -4.65 -15.14
N GLN A 76 7.80 -3.64 -16.01
CA GLN A 76 8.26 -3.75 -17.39
C GLN A 76 9.77 -3.55 -17.52
N CYS A 77 10.30 -2.49 -16.91
CA CYS A 77 11.70 -2.10 -17.09
C CYS A 77 12.65 -2.97 -16.27
N LEU A 78 12.30 -3.37 -15.05
CA LEU A 78 13.22 -4.10 -14.17
C LEU A 78 13.69 -5.43 -14.77
N PRO A 79 12.84 -6.29 -15.39
CA PRO A 79 13.29 -7.48 -16.11
C PRO A 79 14.35 -7.20 -17.19
N GLU A 80 14.20 -6.12 -17.95
CA GLU A 80 15.11 -5.78 -19.05
C GLU A 80 16.55 -5.53 -18.54
N TYR A 81 16.69 -4.95 -17.34
CA TYR A 81 17.99 -4.77 -16.70
C TYR A 81 18.55 -6.06 -16.10
N LEU A 82 17.67 -6.96 -15.63
CA LEU A 82 18.05 -8.23 -15.00
C LEU A 82 18.49 -9.30 -16.01
N GLU A 83 17.88 -9.34 -17.20
CA GLU A 83 18.16 -10.32 -18.25
C GLU A 83 19.47 -10.01 -19.00
N ASN A 84 19.84 -8.74 -19.11
CA ASN A 84 21.08 -8.33 -19.77
C ASN A 84 22.27 -8.37 -18.79
N ALA A 85 22.79 -9.56 -18.54
CA ALA A 85 23.98 -9.78 -17.70
C ALA A 85 25.29 -9.24 -18.32
N GLU A 86 25.30 -9.06 -19.65
CA GLU A 86 26.45 -8.54 -20.41
C GLU A 86 26.41 -7.02 -20.60
N ASN A 87 25.34 -6.35 -20.14
CA ASN A 87 25.22 -4.91 -20.30
C ASN A 87 26.21 -4.19 -19.39
N THR A 88 27.13 -3.44 -20.00
CA THR A 88 28.07 -2.54 -19.31
C THR A 88 27.40 -1.26 -18.78
N GLU A 89 26.09 -1.11 -19.00
CA GLU A 89 25.31 0.07 -18.65
C GLU A 89 24.78 0.08 -17.21
N ASN A 90 24.90 -1.03 -16.46
CA ASN A 90 24.56 -1.08 -15.03
C ASN A 90 25.54 -1.91 -14.22
N ASP A 91 25.77 -1.50 -12.97
CA ASP A 91 26.73 -2.13 -12.06
C ASP A 91 26.09 -3.26 -11.20
N LEU A 92 25.06 -3.94 -11.74
CA LEU A 92 24.33 -4.96 -10.99
C LEU A 92 25.22 -6.18 -10.70
N THR A 93 25.57 -6.33 -9.43
CA THR A 93 26.19 -7.54 -8.88
C THR A 93 25.22 -8.74 -8.91
N PRO A 94 25.72 -9.99 -8.84
CA PRO A 94 24.85 -11.17 -8.71
C PRO A 94 23.87 -11.09 -7.53
N LEU A 95 24.34 -10.61 -6.37
CA LEU A 95 23.51 -10.45 -5.17
C LEU A 95 22.36 -9.46 -5.39
N SER A 96 22.64 -8.30 -6.00
CA SER A 96 21.58 -7.33 -6.32
C SER A 96 20.59 -7.87 -7.34
N ARG A 97 21.04 -8.68 -8.31
CA ARG A 97 20.14 -9.31 -9.29
C ARG A 97 19.18 -10.27 -8.60
N GLU A 98 19.67 -11.12 -7.70
CA GLU A 98 18.84 -12.00 -6.88
C GLU A 98 17.82 -11.19 -6.05
N LEU A 99 18.26 -10.12 -5.39
CA LEU A 99 17.37 -9.25 -4.62
C LEU A 99 16.24 -8.65 -5.48
N PHE A 100 16.56 -8.09 -6.65
CA PHE A 100 15.54 -7.54 -7.54
C PHE A 100 14.62 -8.63 -8.13
N GLN A 101 15.12 -9.84 -8.33
CA GLN A 101 14.31 -11.01 -8.72
C GLN A 101 13.33 -11.44 -7.63
N GLU A 102 13.58 -11.15 -6.35
CA GLU A 102 12.65 -11.34 -5.25
C GLU A 102 11.64 -10.19 -5.11
N LEU A 103 12.09 -8.93 -5.27
CA LEU A 103 11.23 -7.75 -5.12
C LEU A 103 10.19 -7.62 -6.24
N LEU A 104 10.53 -8.04 -7.46
CA LEU A 104 9.64 -7.98 -8.62
C LEU A 104 8.35 -8.82 -8.44
N PRO A 105 8.40 -10.12 -8.09
CA PRO A 105 7.20 -10.91 -7.84
C PRO A 105 6.41 -10.39 -6.64
N GLU A 106 7.08 -9.87 -5.59
CA GLU A 106 6.38 -9.23 -4.47
C GLU A 106 5.53 -8.04 -4.96
N LEU A 107 6.09 -7.17 -5.80
CA LEU A 107 5.36 -6.04 -6.37
C LEU A 107 4.14 -6.50 -7.18
N LYS A 108 4.32 -7.52 -8.02
CA LYS A 108 3.23 -8.12 -8.83
C LYS A 108 2.12 -8.68 -7.95
N GLU A 109 2.47 -9.37 -6.87
CA GLU A 109 1.50 -9.92 -5.93
C GLU A 109 0.72 -8.80 -5.22
N GLN A 110 1.40 -7.76 -4.74
CA GLN A 110 0.74 -6.62 -4.11
C GLN A 110 -0.21 -5.90 -5.08
N GLN A 111 0.17 -5.75 -6.36
CA GLN A 111 -0.70 -5.22 -7.40
C GLN A 111 -1.96 -6.08 -7.60
N LEU A 112 -1.80 -7.41 -7.65
CA LEU A 112 -2.92 -8.33 -7.82
C LEU A 112 -3.88 -8.25 -6.63
N ARG A 113 -3.35 -8.29 -5.40
CA ARG A 113 -4.16 -8.16 -4.17
C ARG A 113 -4.95 -6.85 -4.14
N LEU A 114 -4.33 -5.74 -4.55
CA LEU A 114 -5.02 -4.45 -4.66
C LEU A 114 -6.15 -4.49 -5.69
N LYS A 115 -5.90 -5.02 -6.89
CA LYS A 115 -6.94 -5.18 -7.93
C LYS A 115 -8.13 -6.02 -7.43
N VAL A 116 -7.87 -7.07 -6.66
CA VAL A 116 -8.94 -7.90 -6.07
C VAL A 116 -9.76 -7.09 -5.07
N LEU A 117 -9.13 -6.31 -4.19
CA LEU A 117 -9.85 -5.48 -3.22
C LEU A 117 -10.61 -4.32 -3.88
N ASP A 118 -10.04 -3.69 -4.91
CA ASP A 118 -10.71 -2.65 -5.71
C ASP A 118 -12.01 -3.21 -6.32
N LYS A 119 -11.96 -4.42 -6.91
CA LYS A 119 -13.14 -5.09 -7.46
C LYS A 119 -14.21 -5.39 -6.39
N ARG A 120 -13.80 -5.73 -5.16
CA ARG A 120 -14.74 -5.99 -4.05
C ARG A 120 -15.38 -4.70 -3.51
N LEU A 121 -14.69 -3.57 -3.58
CA LEU A 121 -15.19 -2.28 -3.09
C LEU A 121 -16.08 -1.55 -4.11
N ASN A 122 -15.87 -1.74 -5.41
CA ASN A 122 -16.68 -1.10 -6.46
C ASN A 122 -18.21 -1.28 -6.28
N PRO A 123 -18.75 -2.49 -6.02
CA PRO A 123 -20.20 -2.67 -5.88
C PRO A 123 -20.75 -2.19 -4.53
N LEU A 124 -19.89 -1.94 -3.52
CA LEU A 124 -20.30 -1.53 -2.17
C LEU A 124 -20.36 0.00 -1.99
N ASN A 125 -19.91 0.74 -3.00
CA ASN A 125 -19.93 2.21 -3.04
C ASN A 125 -20.99 2.77 -4.03
N ALA A 126 -21.80 1.90 -4.64
CA ALA A 126 -22.91 2.26 -5.53
C ALA A 126 -24.22 2.37 -4.74
#